data_AF-A0A7Y3B173-F1
#
_entry.id   AF-A0A7Y3B173-F1
#
_cell.length_a   1.000
_cell.length_b   1.000
_cell.length_c   1.000
_cell.angle_alpha   90.00
_cell.angle_beta   90.00
_cell.angle_gamma   90.00
#
_symmetry.space_group_name_H-M   'P 1'
#
loop_
_entity.id
_entity.type
_entity.pdbx_description
1 polymer ?
#
loop_
_entity_poly.entity_id
_entity_poly.type
_entity_poly.pdbx_seq_one_letter_code
_entity_poly.pdbx_strand_id
1 'polypeptide(L)'
;MKLRNQLLTLSLATLLVPWVGWKLVQELEAFLRAGQEDALIATARTMTEALPAAQRGELLARASPNLHLRQLTTAPYIDGYADDWLGEPQGVRFTSDQDELSLTVLAGQFGDQVYLHCRVIDPTRVRESAPGGRTLAADGLLFFLRSNRGLVSFRVQTAAPGPLNLSSQGEGGGQLTGFWLDVDDGYQVELALPLALSPAEISLVEISLGAIDMRDYPSGPRLMREVGTIRGQLPAAWLRLANSDPGFSEWLAGVSPAGTRAWLVDSNGWVMAGSGTPPAPGQRQLTWVERVIYRGVAGASLESSGERPERVVRFEEPLVEAALSGE
;
A
#
# COMPACT_ATOMS: atom_id res chain seq x y z
N MET A 1 -56.21 -47.98 7.14
CA MET A 1 -55.60 -46.92 6.30
C MET A 1 -55.35 -45.59 7.02
N LYS A 2 -56.02 -45.27 8.13
CA LYS A 2 -55.83 -43.99 8.87
C LYS A 2 -54.51 -43.89 9.67
N LEU A 3 -54.00 -45.01 10.18
CA LEU A 3 -52.80 -45.04 11.04
C LEU A 3 -51.50 -44.66 10.30
N ARG A 4 -51.35 -45.11 9.04
CA ARG A 4 -50.14 -44.87 8.23
C ARG A 4 -50.02 -43.39 7.86
N ASN A 5 -51.14 -42.74 7.53
CA ASN A 5 -51.16 -41.31 7.24
C ASN A 5 -50.93 -40.47 8.52
N GLN A 6 -51.48 -40.88 9.66
CA GLN A 6 -51.24 -40.21 10.95
C GLN A 6 -49.77 -40.25 11.38
N LEU A 7 -49.11 -41.40 11.23
CA LEU A 7 -47.68 -41.53 11.49
C LEU A 7 -46.85 -40.67 10.53
N LEU A 8 -47.22 -40.60 9.25
CA LEU A 8 -46.54 -39.78 8.24
C LEU A 8 -46.66 -38.29 8.56
N THR A 9 -47.85 -37.82 8.96
CA THR A 9 -48.05 -36.44 9.41
C THR A 9 -47.27 -36.11 10.67
N LEU A 10 -47.17 -37.05 11.62
CA LEU A 10 -46.40 -36.85 12.85
C LEU A 10 -44.89 -36.79 12.55
N SER A 11 -44.38 -37.69 11.71
CA SER A 11 -42.98 -37.67 11.29
C SER A 11 -42.63 -36.42 10.49
N LEU A 12 -43.54 -35.97 9.60
CA LEU A 12 -43.34 -34.77 8.81
C LEU A 12 -43.35 -33.51 9.70
N ALA A 13 -44.29 -33.40 10.63
CA ALA A 13 -44.33 -32.31 11.60
C ALA A 13 -43.06 -32.29 12.47
N THR A 14 -42.57 -33.46 12.90
CA THR A 14 -41.34 -33.58 13.71
C THR A 14 -40.10 -33.14 12.92
N LEU A 15 -40.06 -33.38 11.61
CA LEU A 15 -38.97 -32.92 10.74
C LEU A 15 -39.07 -31.44 10.39
N LEU A 16 -40.28 -30.88 10.37
CA LEU A 16 -40.55 -29.49 10.00
C LEU A 16 -40.11 -28.51 11.10
N VAL A 17 -40.20 -28.90 12.37
CA VAL A 17 -39.75 -28.09 13.51
C VAL A 17 -38.26 -27.68 13.42
N PRO A 18 -37.29 -28.61 13.29
CA PRO A 18 -35.87 -28.23 13.18
C PRO A 18 -35.57 -27.44 11.90
N TRP A 19 -36.29 -27.70 10.80
CA TRP A 19 -36.14 -26.93 9.57
C TRP A 19 -36.55 -25.46 9.74
N VAL A 20 -37.72 -25.22 10.37
CA VAL A 20 -38.19 -23.86 10.66
C VAL A 20 -37.24 -23.17 11.65
N GLY A 21 -36.78 -23.89 12.68
CA GLY A 21 -35.78 -23.36 13.62
C GLY A 21 -34.49 -22.94 12.93
N TRP A 22 -33.98 -23.77 12.00
CA TRP A 22 -32.80 -23.45 11.20
C TRP A 22 -33.01 -22.19 10.36
N LYS A 23 -34.14 -22.11 9.63
CA LYS A 23 -34.45 -20.95 8.78
C LYS A 23 -34.61 -19.66 9.58
N LEU A 24 -35.23 -19.73 10.75
CA LEU A 24 -35.37 -18.59 11.67
C LEU A 24 -34.01 -18.07 12.14
N VAL A 25 -33.08 -18.97 12.50
CA VAL A 25 -31.73 -18.56 12.92
C VAL A 25 -30.97 -17.91 11.77
N GLN A 26 -31.11 -18.41 10.53
CA GLN A 26 -30.52 -17.77 9.35
C GLN A 26 -31.08 -16.36 9.12
N GLU A 27 -32.39 -16.18 9.23
CA GLU A 27 -33.02 -14.86 9.06
C GLU A 27 -32.62 -13.88 10.17
N LEU A 28 -32.52 -14.36 11.42
CA LEU A 28 -32.07 -13.53 12.53
C LEU A 28 -30.60 -13.13 12.38
N GLU A 29 -29.73 -14.05 11.95
CA GLU A 29 -28.32 -13.74 11.70
C GLU A 29 -28.17 -12.71 10.58
N ALA A 30 -28.88 -12.88 9.47
CA ALA A 30 -28.86 -11.95 8.35
C ALA A 30 -29.36 -10.56 8.78
N PHE A 31 -30.45 -10.51 9.57
CA PHE A 31 -30.98 -9.25 10.11
C PHE A 31 -29.99 -8.57 11.07
N LEU A 32 -29.38 -9.32 11.97
CA LEU A 32 -28.38 -8.79 12.91
C LEU A 32 -27.14 -8.28 12.16
N ARG A 33 -26.70 -8.99 11.13
CA ARG A 33 -25.55 -8.60 10.31
C ARG A 33 -25.83 -7.32 9.53
N ALA A 34 -26.99 -7.22 8.89
CA ALA A 34 -27.42 -5.98 8.22
C ALA A 34 -27.51 -4.80 9.19
N GLY A 35 -28.07 -5.01 10.39
CA GLY A 35 -28.10 -3.98 11.42
C GLY A 35 -26.71 -3.55 11.93
N GLN A 36 -25.75 -4.47 11.98
CA GLN A 36 -24.35 -4.15 12.31
C GLN A 36 -23.67 -3.35 11.20
N GLU A 37 -23.91 -3.71 9.95
CA GLU A 37 -23.40 -3.00 8.77
C GLU A 37 -23.92 -1.56 8.72
N ASP A 38 -25.24 -1.37 8.86
CA ASP A 38 -25.87 -0.04 8.91
C ASP A 38 -25.31 0.81 10.06
N ALA A 39 -25.09 0.20 11.23
CA ALA A 39 -24.51 0.90 12.38
C ALA A 39 -23.05 1.32 12.14
N LEU A 40 -22.25 0.49 11.45
CA LEU A 40 -20.87 0.81 11.09
C LEU A 40 -20.81 1.93 10.05
N ILE A 41 -21.67 1.91 9.03
CA ILE A 41 -21.78 2.98 8.02
C ILE A 41 -22.22 4.29 8.67
N ALA A 42 -23.24 4.26 9.54
CA ALA A 42 -23.68 5.43 10.28
C ALA A 42 -22.55 6.00 11.15
N THR A 43 -21.80 5.14 11.83
CA THR A 43 -20.62 5.54 12.61
C THR A 43 -19.57 6.23 11.72
N ALA A 44 -19.22 5.64 10.58
CA ALA A 44 -18.25 6.23 9.64
C ALA A 44 -18.70 7.62 9.14
N ARG A 45 -20.00 7.80 8.85
CA ARG A 45 -20.58 9.10 8.47
C ARG A 45 -20.46 10.13 9.59
N THR A 46 -20.83 9.75 10.82
CA THR A 46 -20.70 10.65 11.98
C THR A 46 -19.25 11.04 12.27
N MET A 47 -18.29 10.12 12.10
CA MET A 47 -16.85 10.42 12.22
C MET A 47 -16.40 11.44 11.17
N THR A 48 -16.87 11.29 9.93
CA THR A 48 -16.54 12.21 8.83
C THR A 48 -17.09 13.61 9.12
N GLU A 49 -18.27 13.74 9.71
CA GLU A 49 -18.85 15.02 10.13
C GLU A 49 -18.11 15.62 11.33
N ALA A 50 -17.69 14.78 12.28
CA ALA A 50 -16.94 15.18 13.47
C ALA A 50 -15.49 15.59 13.15
N LEU A 51 -15.02 15.36 11.91
CA LEU A 51 -13.68 15.70 11.49
C LEU A 51 -13.47 17.23 11.57
N PRO A 52 -12.49 17.73 12.36
CA PRO A 52 -12.37 19.16 12.55
C PRO A 52 -11.84 19.87 11.28
N ALA A 53 -12.21 21.14 11.11
CA ALA A 53 -12.01 21.87 9.86
C ALA A 53 -10.53 22.06 9.48
N ALA A 54 -9.65 22.20 10.47
CA ALA A 54 -8.20 22.30 10.25
C ALA A 54 -7.64 21.03 9.60
N GLN A 55 -8.04 19.86 10.12
CA GLN A 55 -7.63 18.55 9.61
C GLN A 55 -8.20 18.30 8.21
N ARG A 56 -9.44 18.72 7.93
CA ARG A 56 -10.01 18.67 6.58
C ARG A 56 -9.17 19.47 5.56
N GLY A 57 -8.72 20.67 5.94
CA GLY A 57 -7.84 21.48 5.08
C GLY A 57 -6.51 20.81 4.78
N GLU A 58 -5.90 20.16 5.77
CA GLU A 58 -4.65 19.41 5.58
C GLU A 58 -4.83 18.19 4.67
N LEU A 59 -5.91 17.42 4.84
CA LEU A 59 -6.18 16.26 3.99
C LEU A 59 -6.37 16.67 2.52
N LEU A 60 -7.10 17.76 2.27
CA LEU A 60 -7.27 18.32 0.92
C LEU A 60 -5.95 18.86 0.35
N ALA A 61 -5.11 19.47 1.18
CA ALA A 61 -3.77 19.91 0.76
C ALA A 61 -2.80 18.74 0.47
N ARG A 62 -3.08 17.54 1.03
CA ARG A 62 -2.33 16.30 0.78
C ARG A 62 -2.83 15.53 -0.46
N ALA A 63 -3.73 16.09 -1.26
CA ALA A 63 -4.27 15.45 -2.48
C ALA A 63 -3.27 15.29 -3.65
N SER A 64 -2.00 15.70 -3.47
CA SER A 64 -0.92 15.34 -4.39
C SER A 64 -0.61 13.84 -4.31
N PRO A 65 -0.09 13.21 -5.39
CA PRO A 65 0.32 11.81 -5.31
C PRO A 65 1.34 11.65 -4.19
N ASN A 66 1.05 10.79 -3.22
CA ASN A 66 1.88 10.59 -2.04
C ASN A 66 2.65 9.28 -2.17
N LEU A 67 3.88 9.28 -1.65
CA LEU A 67 4.64 8.07 -1.43
C LEU A 67 4.59 7.74 0.06
N HIS A 68 3.74 6.79 0.42
CA HIS A 68 3.48 6.43 1.81
C HIS A 68 4.65 5.63 2.38
N LEU A 69 5.13 6.07 3.54
CA LEU A 69 6.23 5.47 4.27
C LEU A 69 5.74 4.31 5.11
N ARG A 70 6.22 3.11 4.79
CA ARG A 70 6.01 1.92 5.61
C ARG A 70 6.89 1.99 6.86
N GLN A 71 6.31 1.84 8.04
CA GLN A 71 7.07 1.76 9.28
C GLN A 71 7.72 0.37 9.41
N LEU A 72 9.01 0.30 9.13
CA LEU A 72 9.82 -0.90 9.23
C LEU A 72 10.12 -1.22 10.70
N THR A 73 10.10 -2.49 11.08
CA THR A 73 10.40 -2.93 12.45
C THR A 73 11.90 -3.10 12.71
N THR A 74 12.67 -3.27 11.63
CA THR A 74 14.12 -3.45 11.63
C THR A 74 14.72 -2.61 10.50
N ALA A 75 15.97 -2.17 10.66
CA ALA A 75 16.69 -1.53 9.56
C ALA A 75 16.85 -2.54 8.41
N PRO A 76 16.45 -2.20 7.17
CA PRO A 76 16.63 -3.09 6.03
C PRO A 76 18.12 -3.20 5.71
N TYR A 77 18.54 -4.38 5.27
CA TYR A 77 19.86 -4.58 4.73
C TYR A 77 19.89 -4.15 3.27
N ILE A 78 20.72 -3.16 2.93
CA ILE A 78 20.75 -2.57 1.58
C ILE A 78 21.47 -3.52 0.62
N ASP A 79 20.74 -4.51 0.10
CA ASP A 79 21.23 -5.54 -0.83
C ASP A 79 20.38 -5.65 -2.10
N GLY A 80 19.34 -4.82 -2.23
CA GLY A 80 18.48 -4.78 -3.40
C GLY A 80 17.36 -5.81 -3.38
N TYR A 81 17.19 -6.60 -2.31
CA TYR A 81 16.05 -7.48 -2.11
C TYR A 81 14.96 -6.80 -1.27
N ALA A 82 13.70 -7.10 -1.55
CA ALA A 82 12.55 -6.55 -0.83
C ALA A 82 12.12 -7.40 0.38
N ASP A 83 12.90 -8.41 0.80
CA ASP A 83 12.48 -9.37 1.84
C ASP A 83 12.30 -8.70 3.21
N ASP A 84 13.09 -7.67 3.51
CA ASP A 84 12.98 -6.87 4.73
C ASP A 84 11.75 -5.94 4.72
N TRP A 85 11.09 -5.80 3.57
CA TRP A 85 10.01 -4.85 3.34
C TRP A 85 8.61 -5.42 3.63
N LEU A 86 8.46 -6.23 4.70
CA LEU A 86 7.23 -6.78 5.30
C LEU A 86 5.90 -6.59 4.52
N GLY A 87 5.30 -7.68 4.06
CA GLY A 87 3.99 -7.71 3.40
C GLY A 87 4.06 -7.79 1.88
N GLU A 88 2.91 -7.81 1.21
CA GLU A 88 2.84 -7.74 -0.25
C GLU A 88 3.41 -6.39 -0.74
N PRO A 89 4.24 -6.36 -1.81
CA PRO A 89 4.89 -5.15 -2.31
C PRO A 89 3.88 -4.23 -3.02
N GLN A 90 2.98 -3.64 -2.26
CA GLN A 90 2.05 -2.62 -2.75
C GLN A 90 2.79 -1.27 -2.77
N GLY A 91 3.30 -0.92 -3.95
CA GLY A 91 4.02 0.33 -4.22
C GLY A 91 3.30 1.25 -5.18
N VAL A 92 3.84 2.45 -5.35
CA VAL A 92 3.38 3.36 -6.41
C VAL A 92 3.97 2.86 -7.73
N ARG A 93 3.10 2.44 -8.65
CA ARG A 93 3.49 1.90 -9.95
C ARG A 93 3.28 2.92 -11.06
N PHE A 94 4.29 3.06 -11.91
CA PHE A 94 4.27 3.88 -13.12
C PHE A 94 4.54 2.96 -14.30
N THR A 95 3.75 3.09 -15.37
CA THR A 95 3.87 2.28 -16.58
C THR A 95 3.96 3.20 -17.79
N SER A 96 4.77 2.83 -18.78
CA SER A 96 4.78 3.51 -20.08
C SER A 96 3.52 3.16 -20.89
N ASP A 97 3.22 3.96 -21.92
CA ASP A 97 2.02 3.82 -22.77
C ASP A 97 1.85 2.43 -23.44
N GLN A 98 2.93 1.62 -23.54
CA GLN A 98 2.91 0.27 -24.12
C GLN A 98 3.30 -0.83 -23.11
N ASP A 99 3.40 -0.47 -21.82
CA ASP A 99 3.80 -1.36 -20.71
C ASP A 99 5.14 -2.10 -20.90
N GLU A 100 6.01 -1.62 -21.80
CA GLU A 100 7.36 -2.18 -22.00
C GLU A 100 8.33 -1.77 -20.88
N LEU A 101 8.11 -0.61 -20.27
CA LEU A 101 8.87 -0.11 -19.14
C LEU A 101 7.89 0.17 -18.00
N SER A 102 8.19 -0.35 -16.80
CA SER A 102 7.45 -0.01 -15.59
C SER A 102 8.37 0.17 -14.39
N LEU A 103 7.95 1.03 -13.47
CA LEU A 103 8.66 1.37 -12.24
C LEU A 103 7.68 1.25 -11.08
N THR A 104 8.00 0.39 -10.12
CA THR A 104 7.28 0.31 -8.85
C THR A 104 8.17 0.81 -7.73
N VAL A 105 7.66 1.76 -6.95
CA VAL A 105 8.40 2.42 -5.86
C VAL A 105 7.75 2.07 -4.53
N LEU A 106 8.56 1.55 -3.62
CA LEU A 106 8.23 1.39 -2.21
C LEU A 106 9.05 2.39 -1.40
N ALA A 107 8.46 2.92 -0.34
CA ALA A 107 9.17 3.72 0.64
C ALA A 107 8.96 3.19 2.06
N GLY A 108 10.04 3.20 2.83
CA GLY A 108 10.09 2.63 4.17
C GLY A 108 10.85 3.57 5.09
N GLN A 109 10.49 3.55 6.37
CA GLN A 109 11.15 4.30 7.42
C GLN A 109 11.54 3.37 8.54
N PHE A 110 12.78 3.48 9.01
CA PHE A 110 13.24 2.88 10.26
C PHE A 110 13.97 3.95 11.08
N GLY A 111 13.46 4.27 12.26
CA GLY A 111 13.94 5.42 13.03
C GLY A 111 13.79 6.72 12.22
N ASP A 112 14.86 7.50 12.14
CA ASP A 112 14.88 8.77 11.36
C ASP A 112 15.33 8.56 9.90
N GLN A 113 15.65 7.33 9.51
CA GLN A 113 16.17 7.00 8.18
C GLN A 113 15.04 6.56 7.25
N VAL A 114 15.04 7.12 6.04
CA VAL A 114 14.12 6.74 4.96
C VAL A 114 14.88 5.89 3.93
N TYR A 115 14.20 4.85 3.47
CA TYR A 115 14.67 3.92 2.45
C TYR A 115 13.70 3.92 1.27
N LEU A 116 14.22 3.68 0.08
CA LEU A 116 13.43 3.44 -1.13
C LEU A 116 13.85 2.12 -1.75
N HIS A 117 12.86 1.38 -2.22
CA HIS A 117 13.06 0.22 -3.07
C HIS A 117 12.36 0.47 -4.40
N CYS A 118 13.12 0.41 -5.48
CA CYS A 118 12.68 0.70 -6.84
C CYS A 118 12.80 -0.57 -7.68
N ARG A 119 11.67 -1.12 -8.12
CA ARG A 119 11.60 -2.25 -9.04
C ARG A 119 11.36 -1.74 -10.44
N VAL A 120 12.28 -1.97 -11.36
CA VAL A 120 12.12 -1.65 -12.77
C VAL A 120 11.95 -2.93 -13.56
N ILE A 121 10.88 -2.98 -14.35
CA ILE A 121 10.68 -4.00 -15.37
C ILE A 121 11.07 -3.37 -16.71
N ASP A 122 12.10 -3.92 -17.33
CA ASP A 122 12.68 -3.47 -18.59
C ASP A 122 13.24 -4.69 -19.33
N PRO A 123 12.63 -5.09 -20.46
CA PRO A 123 13.08 -6.25 -21.23
C PRO A 123 14.42 -5.99 -21.96
N THR A 124 14.86 -4.73 -22.04
CA THR A 124 16.07 -4.34 -22.75
C THR A 124 17.12 -3.84 -21.76
N ARG A 125 18.25 -4.54 -21.66
CA ARG A 125 19.33 -4.16 -20.73
C ARG A 125 20.46 -3.44 -21.45
N VAL A 126 20.63 -2.15 -21.18
CA VAL A 126 21.74 -1.31 -21.65
C VAL A 126 22.46 -0.70 -20.44
N ARG A 127 23.73 -1.08 -20.24
CA ARG A 127 24.52 -0.63 -19.07
C ARG A 127 25.53 0.43 -19.38
N GLU A 128 25.91 1.14 -18.33
CA GLU A 128 27.04 2.05 -18.39
C GLU A 128 28.30 1.25 -18.73
N SER A 129 29.15 1.79 -19.60
CA SER A 129 30.46 1.18 -19.86
C SER A 129 31.36 1.35 -18.65
N ALA A 130 32.22 0.36 -18.41
CA ALA A 130 33.27 0.48 -17.39
C ALA A 130 34.15 1.73 -17.64
N PRO A 131 34.82 2.28 -16.60
CA PRO A 131 35.66 3.46 -16.72
C PRO A 131 36.67 3.32 -17.87
N GLY A 132 36.62 4.24 -18.84
CA GLY A 132 37.43 4.22 -20.06
C GLY A 132 36.69 3.81 -21.34
N GLY A 133 35.45 3.34 -21.23
CA GLY A 133 34.53 3.15 -22.36
C GLY A 133 33.73 4.42 -22.69
N ARG A 134 33.36 4.60 -23.97
CA ARG A 134 32.39 5.63 -24.37
C ARG A 134 30.97 5.13 -24.09
N THR A 135 30.40 5.49 -22.95
CA THR A 135 28.96 5.34 -22.71
C THR A 135 28.21 6.45 -23.44
N LEU A 136 27.40 6.10 -24.45
CA LEU A 136 26.56 7.06 -25.18
C LEU A 136 25.13 7.10 -24.61
N ALA A 137 24.64 5.97 -24.12
CA ALA A 137 23.35 5.81 -23.48
C ALA A 137 23.38 4.58 -22.54
N ALA A 138 22.80 4.69 -21.36
CA ALA A 138 22.64 3.60 -20.41
C ALA A 138 21.31 3.77 -19.67
N ASP A 139 20.71 2.66 -19.30
CA ASP A 139 19.52 2.64 -18.46
C ASP A 139 19.88 3.13 -17.07
N GLY A 140 18.88 3.60 -16.33
CA GLY A 140 19.10 4.03 -14.96
C GLY A 140 17.90 4.67 -14.31
N LEU A 141 18.07 5.02 -13.04
CA LEU A 141 17.11 5.82 -12.31
C LEU A 141 17.60 7.26 -12.20
N LEU A 142 16.68 8.20 -12.37
CA LEU A 142 16.86 9.56 -11.90
C LEU A 142 16.06 9.75 -10.63
N PHE A 143 16.72 10.35 -9.65
CA PHE A 143 16.14 10.65 -8.35
C PHE A 143 16.40 12.11 -8.02
N PHE A 144 15.35 12.84 -7.69
CA PHE A 144 15.37 14.22 -7.26
C PHE A 144 14.69 14.31 -5.92
N LEU A 145 15.32 15.01 -5.00
CA LEU A 145 14.77 15.25 -3.68
C LEU A 145 14.77 16.74 -3.40
N ARG A 146 13.58 17.25 -3.08
CA ARG A 146 13.35 18.64 -2.69
C ARG A 146 13.00 18.68 -1.21
N SER A 147 13.73 19.51 -0.48
CA SER A 147 13.51 19.74 0.96
C SER A 147 13.79 21.21 1.30
N ASN A 148 13.65 21.57 2.57
CA ASN A 148 14.09 22.87 3.09
C ASN A 148 15.60 23.14 2.92
N ARG A 149 16.43 22.11 2.70
CA ARG A 149 17.87 22.23 2.44
C ARG A 149 18.19 22.51 0.97
N GLY A 150 17.18 22.51 0.10
CA GLY A 150 17.32 22.71 -1.33
C GLY A 150 16.99 21.45 -2.14
N LEU A 151 17.37 21.48 -3.42
CA LEU A 151 17.18 20.41 -4.37
C LEU A 151 18.48 19.63 -4.54
N VAL A 152 18.42 18.32 -4.32
CA VAL A 152 19.50 17.39 -4.62
C VAL A 152 19.04 16.41 -5.70
N SER A 153 19.92 16.08 -6.62
CA SER A 153 19.64 15.12 -7.69
C SER A 153 20.70 14.03 -7.72
N PHE A 154 20.29 12.83 -8.08
CA PHE A 154 21.14 11.66 -8.19
C PHE A 154 20.77 10.91 -9.47
N ARG A 155 21.80 10.42 -10.16
CA ARG A 155 21.66 9.50 -11.29
C ARG A 155 22.21 8.16 -10.83
N VAL A 156 21.35 7.15 -10.85
CA VAL A 156 21.68 5.78 -10.47
C VAL A 156 21.93 5.00 -11.76
N GLN A 157 23.19 4.73 -12.05
CA GLN A 157 23.62 3.93 -13.19
C GLN A 157 24.81 3.07 -12.74
N THR A 158 24.95 1.90 -13.34
CA THR A 158 26.08 1.02 -13.05
C THR A 158 26.45 0.15 -14.25
N ALA A 159 27.73 -0.20 -14.34
CA ALA A 159 28.25 -1.19 -15.27
C ALA A 159 27.97 -2.64 -14.82
N ALA A 160 27.80 -2.87 -13.50
CA ALA A 160 27.58 -4.19 -12.92
C ALA A 160 26.73 -4.13 -11.63
N PRO A 161 26.01 -5.20 -11.26
CA PRO A 161 25.32 -5.28 -9.97
C PRO A 161 26.26 -5.09 -8.78
N GLY A 162 25.75 -4.54 -7.68
CA GLY A 162 26.50 -4.37 -6.44
C GLY A 162 26.19 -3.09 -5.67
N PRO A 163 26.97 -2.81 -4.62
CA PRO A 163 26.79 -1.63 -3.78
C PRO A 163 27.08 -0.34 -4.56
N LEU A 164 26.28 0.69 -4.27
CA LEU A 164 26.35 2.01 -4.89
C LEU A 164 26.71 3.07 -3.85
N ASN A 165 27.62 3.96 -4.23
CA ASN A 165 27.89 5.20 -3.52
C ASN A 165 27.73 6.34 -4.51
N LEU A 166 26.62 7.07 -4.39
CA LEU A 166 26.22 8.11 -5.33
C LEU A 166 26.46 9.48 -4.72
N SER A 167 27.06 10.38 -5.51
CA SER A 167 27.19 11.79 -5.14
C SER A 167 26.13 12.61 -5.85
N SER A 168 25.61 13.65 -5.19
CA SER A 168 24.63 14.52 -5.81
C SER A 168 25.20 15.25 -7.03
N GLN A 169 24.38 15.41 -8.07
CA GLN A 169 24.68 16.20 -9.26
C GLN A 169 24.27 17.67 -9.12
N GLY A 170 23.53 18.01 -8.06
CA GLY A 170 23.05 19.36 -7.79
C GLY A 170 23.90 20.12 -6.77
N GLU A 171 23.69 21.43 -6.67
CA GLU A 171 24.44 22.32 -5.75
C GLU A 171 24.21 22.01 -4.27
N GLY A 172 23.11 21.33 -3.91
CA GLY A 172 22.80 20.96 -2.53
C GLY A 172 23.77 19.94 -1.93
N GLY A 173 24.60 19.28 -2.75
CA GLY A 173 25.54 18.26 -2.31
C GLY A 173 24.86 17.03 -1.68
N GLY A 174 25.66 16.14 -1.11
CA GLY A 174 25.17 14.94 -0.42
C GLY A 174 25.61 13.64 -1.09
N GLN A 175 25.67 12.60 -0.25
CA GLN A 175 26.00 11.25 -0.66
C GLN A 175 24.86 10.32 -0.29
N LEU A 176 24.51 9.44 -1.22
CA LEU A 176 23.50 8.42 -1.03
C LEU A 176 24.14 7.05 -1.22
N THR A 177 23.81 6.12 -0.33
CA THR A 177 24.22 4.72 -0.43
C THR A 177 23.06 3.89 -0.97
N GLY A 178 23.39 2.87 -1.75
CA GLY A 178 22.38 1.98 -2.30
C GLY A 178 22.95 0.64 -2.72
N PHE A 179 22.11 -0.18 -3.33
CA PHE A 179 22.51 -1.42 -3.98
C PHE A 179 21.73 -1.58 -5.27
N TRP A 180 22.43 -2.02 -6.31
CA TRP A 180 21.84 -2.36 -7.60
C TRP A 180 21.83 -3.87 -7.78
N LEU A 181 20.67 -4.44 -8.05
CA LEU A 181 20.49 -5.86 -8.30
C LEU A 181 19.88 -6.08 -9.68
N ASP A 182 20.45 -7.01 -10.44
CA ASP A 182 19.90 -7.45 -11.71
C ASP A 182 18.97 -8.64 -11.51
N VAL A 183 17.83 -8.61 -12.19
CA VAL A 183 16.84 -9.69 -12.16
C VAL A 183 16.37 -9.98 -13.59
N ASP A 184 15.64 -11.07 -13.78
CA ASP A 184 15.39 -11.63 -15.12
C ASP A 184 14.61 -10.70 -16.06
N ASP A 185 13.71 -9.88 -15.51
CA ASP A 185 12.81 -8.97 -16.24
C ASP A 185 13.20 -7.49 -16.09
N GLY A 186 14.39 -7.19 -15.56
CA GLY A 186 14.85 -5.82 -15.37
C GLY A 186 15.90 -5.69 -14.26
N TYR A 187 15.65 -4.79 -13.31
CA TYR A 187 16.56 -4.52 -12.20
C TYR A 187 15.81 -3.99 -10.96
N GLN A 188 16.47 -4.08 -9.82
CA GLN A 188 16.01 -3.54 -8.55
C GLN A 188 17.09 -2.61 -7.99
N VAL A 189 16.66 -1.52 -7.38
CA VAL A 189 17.57 -0.57 -6.72
C VAL A 189 17.01 -0.27 -5.35
N GLU A 190 17.85 -0.48 -4.34
CA GLU A 190 17.56 -0.05 -2.98
C GLU A 190 18.44 1.13 -2.60
N LEU A 191 17.86 2.13 -1.95
CA LEU A 191 18.52 3.41 -1.66
C LEU A 191 18.21 3.82 -0.23
N ALA A 192 19.23 4.28 0.51
CA ALA A 192 19.03 4.98 1.78
C ALA A 192 19.19 6.48 1.56
N LEU A 193 18.14 7.25 1.85
CA LEU A 193 18.15 8.70 1.61
C LEU A 193 19.23 9.39 2.47
N PRO A 194 19.83 10.49 1.99
CA PRO A 194 20.87 11.23 2.75
C PRO A 194 20.30 12.03 3.94
N LEU A 195 19.08 11.72 4.40
CA LEU A 195 18.36 12.53 5.36
C LEU A 195 17.99 11.68 6.57
N ALA A 196 18.51 12.06 7.74
CA ALA A 196 17.86 11.79 9.00
C ALA A 196 16.78 12.87 9.19
N LEU A 197 15.51 12.47 9.14
CA LEU A 197 14.37 13.38 9.19
C LEU A 197 13.56 13.12 10.45
N SER A 198 13.23 14.19 11.17
CA SER A 198 12.15 14.12 12.14
C SER A 198 10.80 13.88 11.45
N PRO A 199 9.77 13.35 12.15
CA PRO A 199 8.44 13.14 11.57
C PRO A 199 7.83 14.39 10.94
N ALA A 200 8.11 15.58 11.49
CA ALA A 200 7.64 16.85 10.94
C ALA A 200 8.34 17.19 9.61
N GLU A 201 9.64 16.95 9.51
CA GLU A 201 10.42 17.24 8.30
C GLU A 201 10.09 16.29 7.15
N ILE A 202 9.76 15.02 7.42
CA ILE A 202 9.32 14.05 6.41
C ILE A 202 8.19 14.61 5.56
N SER A 203 7.20 15.22 6.22
CA SER A 203 6.06 15.82 5.52
C SER A 203 6.44 16.98 4.62
N LEU A 204 7.64 17.55 4.71
CA LEU A 204 8.11 18.65 3.86
C LEU A 204 9.02 18.16 2.72
N VAL A 205 9.29 16.86 2.66
CA VAL A 205 10.12 16.26 1.62
C VAL A 205 9.25 15.83 0.45
N GLU A 206 9.71 16.23 -0.74
CA GLU A 206 9.12 15.84 -2.01
C GLU A 206 10.17 15.14 -2.86
N ILE A 207 9.74 14.09 -3.55
CA ILE A 207 10.58 13.25 -4.37
C ILE A 207 10.06 13.25 -5.80
N SER A 208 10.96 13.35 -6.76
CA SER A 208 10.67 13.00 -8.14
C SER A 208 11.61 11.85 -8.54
N LEU A 209 11.05 10.76 -9.03
CA LEU A 209 11.81 9.58 -9.44
C LEU A 209 11.33 9.12 -10.81
N GLY A 210 12.25 8.67 -11.65
CA GLY A 210 11.87 7.92 -12.84
C GLY A 210 12.95 6.97 -13.33
N ALA A 211 12.51 5.94 -14.04
CA ALA A 211 13.38 5.03 -14.75
C ALA A 211 13.52 5.50 -16.19
N ILE A 212 14.73 5.36 -16.73
CA ILE A 212 15.05 5.66 -18.12
C ILE A 212 15.57 4.38 -18.77
N ASP A 213 14.96 4.01 -19.89
CA ASP A 213 15.46 3.02 -20.84
C ASP A 213 16.04 3.81 -22.02
N MET A 214 17.32 3.59 -22.31
CA MET A 214 17.97 4.24 -23.45
C MET A 214 18.55 3.22 -24.42
N ARG A 215 18.02 3.23 -25.65
CA ARG A 215 18.45 2.35 -26.73
C ARG A 215 19.15 3.14 -27.81
N ASP A 216 20.43 2.84 -28.02
CA ASP A 216 21.19 3.31 -29.17
C ASP A 216 21.21 2.21 -30.25
N TYR A 217 20.56 2.47 -31.38
CA TYR A 217 20.63 1.58 -32.55
C TYR A 217 21.80 1.99 -33.46
N PRO A 218 22.62 1.04 -33.97
CA PRO A 218 23.78 1.35 -34.81
C PRO A 218 23.49 2.20 -36.06
N SER A 219 22.26 2.14 -36.56
CA SER A 219 21.80 2.85 -37.76
C SER A 219 20.39 3.43 -37.63
N GLY A 220 19.91 3.63 -36.40
CA GLY A 220 18.56 4.10 -36.11
C GLY A 220 18.53 5.29 -35.15
N PRO A 221 17.36 5.94 -34.96
CA PRO A 221 17.23 6.99 -33.97
C PRO A 221 17.46 6.41 -32.56
N ARG A 222 18.10 7.21 -31.69
CA ARG A 222 18.14 6.91 -30.26
C ARG A 222 16.72 6.90 -29.72
N LEU A 223 16.33 5.78 -29.12
CA LEU A 223 15.07 5.68 -28.40
C LEU A 223 15.35 5.97 -26.93
N MET A 224 14.61 6.91 -26.36
CA MET A 224 14.58 7.14 -24.92
C MET A 224 13.15 6.95 -24.45
N ARG A 225 12.95 6.02 -23.52
CA ARG A 225 11.69 5.87 -22.80
C ARG A 225 11.94 6.30 -21.35
N GLU A 226 10.95 6.94 -20.75
CA GLU A 226 10.98 7.31 -19.34
C GLU A 226 9.64 6.96 -18.70
N VAL A 227 9.68 6.54 -17.44
CA VAL A 227 8.48 6.35 -16.60
C VAL A 227 8.73 6.95 -15.24
N GLY A 228 7.66 7.22 -14.49
CA GLY A 228 7.73 7.84 -13.18
C GLY A 228 7.20 9.26 -13.20
N THR A 229 7.78 10.11 -12.35
CA THR A 229 7.40 11.51 -12.21
C THR A 229 8.34 12.46 -12.94
N ILE A 230 9.17 11.94 -13.84
CA ILE A 230 10.10 12.73 -14.66
C ILE A 230 9.55 12.91 -16.07
N ARG A 231 9.94 14.00 -16.72
CA ARG A 231 9.74 14.23 -18.14
C ARG A 231 10.94 14.94 -18.75
N GLY A 232 11.49 14.42 -19.84
CA GLY A 232 12.73 14.92 -20.43
C GLY A 232 13.90 14.90 -19.46
N GLN A 233 14.00 13.85 -18.62
CA GLN A 233 15.02 13.73 -17.57
C GLN A 233 14.99 14.81 -16.47
N LEU A 234 13.89 15.55 -16.35
CA LEU A 234 13.68 16.57 -15.31
C LEU A 234 12.42 16.25 -14.50
N PRO A 235 12.29 16.75 -13.26
CA PRO A 235 11.07 16.59 -12.47
C PRO A 235 9.85 17.20 -13.19
N ALA A 236 8.83 16.38 -13.42
CA ALA A 236 7.54 16.81 -13.98
C ALA A 236 6.40 16.75 -12.96
N ALA A 237 6.49 15.83 -12.01
CA ALA A 237 5.63 15.72 -10.85
C ALA A 237 6.46 15.47 -9.59
N TRP A 238 5.84 15.69 -8.44
CA TRP A 238 6.44 15.53 -7.12
C TRP A 238 5.56 14.64 -6.26
N LEU A 239 6.17 13.61 -5.68
CA LEU A 239 5.58 12.74 -4.69
C LEU A 239 5.94 13.26 -3.31
N ARG A 240 4.95 13.58 -2.49
CA ARG A 240 5.21 13.96 -1.09
C ARG A 240 5.43 12.70 -0.28
N LEU A 241 6.46 12.69 0.59
CA LEU A 241 6.61 11.60 1.56
C LEU A 241 5.51 11.74 2.61
N ALA A 242 4.62 10.76 2.66
CA ALA A 242 3.53 10.73 3.62
C ALA A 242 3.82 9.67 4.68
N ASN A 243 3.73 10.05 5.95
CA ASN A 243 3.70 9.10 7.05
C ASN A 243 2.28 9.02 7.59
N SER A 244 1.93 7.92 8.27
CA SER A 244 0.71 7.86 9.05
C SER A 244 0.74 8.98 10.09
N ASP A 245 -0.26 9.85 10.08
CA ASP A 245 -0.27 11.02 10.95
C ASP A 245 -0.57 10.58 12.39
N PRO A 246 0.36 10.74 13.36
CA PRO A 246 0.14 10.30 14.73
C PRO A 246 -1.03 11.03 15.39
N GLY A 247 -1.17 12.34 15.14
CA GLY A 247 -2.26 13.14 15.71
C GLY A 247 -3.61 12.72 15.14
N PHE A 248 -3.66 12.39 13.85
CA PHE A 248 -4.88 11.87 13.23
C PHE A 248 -5.22 10.46 13.73
N SER A 249 -4.20 9.62 13.95
CA SER A 249 -4.37 8.26 14.49
C SER A 249 -4.88 8.29 15.94
N GLU A 250 -4.36 9.19 16.77
CA GLU A 250 -4.85 9.42 18.14
C GLU A 250 -6.29 9.94 18.16
N TRP A 251 -6.61 10.92 17.32
CA TRP A 251 -7.98 11.42 17.18
C TRP A 251 -8.93 10.31 16.73
N LEU A 252 -8.54 9.55 15.71
CA LEU A 252 -9.34 8.45 15.16
C LEU A 252 -9.56 7.35 16.22
N ALA A 253 -8.53 7.03 17.02
CA ALA A 253 -8.65 6.12 18.15
C ALA A 253 -9.61 6.64 19.24
N GLY A 254 -9.60 7.94 19.51
CA GLY A 254 -10.48 8.57 20.51
C GLY A 254 -11.96 8.64 20.11
N VAL A 255 -12.25 8.72 18.81
CA VAL A 255 -13.63 8.78 18.29
C VAL A 255 -14.17 7.38 17.90
N SER A 256 -13.29 6.39 17.75
CA SER A 256 -13.67 5.01 17.41
C SER A 256 -14.42 4.31 18.56
N PRO A 257 -15.60 3.70 18.29
CA PRO A 257 -16.28 2.88 19.28
C PRO A 257 -15.43 1.71 19.78
N ALA A 258 -15.76 1.23 20.99
CA ALA A 258 -15.09 0.05 21.54
C ALA A 258 -15.32 -1.18 20.65
N GLY A 259 -14.24 -1.92 20.36
CA GLY A 259 -14.30 -3.14 19.56
C GLY A 259 -14.32 -2.92 18.04
N THR A 260 -14.23 -1.69 17.56
CA THR A 260 -14.10 -1.39 16.12
C THR A 260 -12.69 -0.95 15.74
N ARG A 261 -12.35 -1.10 14.45
CA ARG A 261 -11.15 -0.52 13.83
C ARG A 261 -11.60 0.49 12.79
N ALA A 262 -10.97 1.65 12.78
CA ALA A 262 -11.17 2.66 11.76
C ALA A 262 -9.84 2.97 11.06
N TRP A 263 -9.92 3.21 9.76
CA TRP A 263 -8.80 3.68 8.94
C TRP A 263 -9.25 4.87 8.13
N LEU A 264 -8.37 5.86 8.00
CA LEU A 264 -8.50 6.91 6.99
C LEU A 264 -7.68 6.50 5.78
N VAL A 265 -8.29 6.52 4.59
CA VAL A 265 -7.65 6.15 3.33
C VAL A 265 -7.71 7.30 2.33
N ASP A 266 -6.69 7.41 1.48
CA ASP A 266 -6.73 8.29 0.31
C ASP A 266 -7.53 7.65 -0.85
N SER A 267 -7.76 8.41 -1.92
CA SER A 267 -8.54 7.96 -3.09
C SER A 267 -7.91 6.78 -3.84
N ASN A 268 -6.64 6.47 -3.60
CA ASN A 268 -5.94 5.32 -4.19
C ASN A 268 -5.87 4.14 -3.21
N GLY A 269 -6.50 4.25 -2.03
CA GLY A 269 -6.58 3.22 -1.01
C GLY A 269 -5.49 3.24 0.03
N TRP A 270 -4.54 4.19 -0.02
CA TRP A 270 -3.45 4.20 0.96
C TRP A 270 -3.91 4.66 2.34
N VAL A 271 -3.45 3.98 3.38
CA VAL A 271 -3.83 4.28 4.76
C VAL A 271 -3.06 5.51 5.26
N MET A 272 -3.79 6.61 5.47
CA MET A 272 -3.26 7.86 6.03
C MET A 272 -3.21 7.85 7.56
N ALA A 273 -4.13 7.12 8.20
CA ALA A 273 -4.19 6.96 9.66
C ALA A 273 -5.02 5.73 10.04
N GLY A 274 -4.81 5.21 11.25
CA GLY A 274 -5.60 4.09 11.79
C GLY A 274 -5.83 4.23 13.28
N SER A 275 -6.97 3.73 13.77
CA SER A 275 -7.32 3.73 15.20
C SER A 275 -6.50 2.72 16.02
N GLY A 276 -5.65 1.91 15.36
CA GLY A 276 -4.90 0.82 15.96
C GLY A 276 -5.74 -0.43 16.21
N THR A 277 -5.17 -1.37 16.97
CA THR A 277 -5.85 -2.61 17.35
C THR A 277 -6.79 -2.33 18.53
N PRO A 278 -8.12 -2.54 18.40
CA PRO A 278 -9.04 -2.45 19.50
C PRO A 278 -8.66 -3.55 20.50
N PRO A 279 -8.89 -3.31 21.81
CA PRO A 279 -8.73 -4.36 22.79
C PRO A 279 -9.54 -5.57 22.33
N ALA A 280 -8.89 -6.74 22.26
CA ALA A 280 -9.53 -7.95 21.80
C ALA A 280 -10.83 -8.13 22.60
N PRO A 281 -12.02 -8.11 21.96
CA PRO A 281 -13.23 -8.51 22.67
C PRO A 281 -12.95 -9.91 23.22
N GLY A 282 -13.43 -10.24 24.42
CA GLY A 282 -13.16 -11.54 25.05
C GLY A 282 -13.55 -12.69 24.12
N GLN A 283 -12.61 -13.14 23.29
CA GLN A 283 -12.88 -14.05 22.19
C GLN A 283 -12.98 -15.44 22.79
N ARG A 284 -14.23 -15.85 23.08
CA ARG A 284 -14.53 -17.26 23.22
C ARG A 284 -14.32 -17.89 21.84
N GLN A 285 -13.21 -18.60 21.68
CA GLN A 285 -12.94 -19.35 20.47
C GLN A 285 -14.07 -20.37 20.27
N LEU A 286 -14.79 -20.23 19.15
CA LEU A 286 -15.79 -21.21 18.75
C LEU A 286 -15.11 -22.57 18.58
N THR A 287 -15.69 -23.58 19.20
CA THR A 287 -15.31 -24.98 18.99
C THR A 287 -15.50 -25.37 17.53
N TRP A 288 -14.87 -26.45 17.08
CA TRP A 288 -14.97 -26.91 15.69
C TRP A 288 -16.42 -27.19 15.27
N VAL A 289 -17.26 -27.69 16.20
CA VAL A 289 -18.69 -27.95 15.96
C VAL A 289 -19.46 -26.64 15.79
N GLU A 290 -19.27 -25.69 16.71
CA GLU A 290 -19.91 -24.37 16.63
C GLU A 290 -19.54 -23.65 15.34
N ARG A 291 -18.29 -23.80 14.87
CA ARG A 291 -17.80 -23.21 13.62
C ARG A 291 -18.47 -23.80 12.39
N VAL A 292 -18.71 -25.12 12.37
CA VAL A 292 -19.42 -25.79 11.28
C VAL A 292 -20.89 -25.38 11.25
N ILE A 293 -21.54 -25.34 12.41
CA ILE A 293 -22.93 -24.90 12.53
C ILE A 293 -23.05 -23.43 12.09
N TYR A 294 -22.17 -22.56 12.58
CA TYR A 294 -22.18 -21.15 12.22
C TYR A 294 -21.95 -20.92 10.73
N ARG A 295 -21.02 -21.64 10.08
CA ARG A 295 -20.86 -21.57 8.61
C ARG A 295 -22.09 -22.04 7.85
N GLY A 296 -22.79 -23.07 8.35
CA GLY A 296 -24.04 -23.54 7.74
C GLY A 296 -25.17 -22.50 7.87
N VAL A 297 -25.20 -21.75 8.97
CA VAL A 297 -26.20 -20.72 9.25
C VAL A 297 -25.90 -19.43 8.47
N ALA A 298 -24.69 -18.89 8.62
CA ALA A 298 -24.26 -17.60 8.06
C ALA A 298 -23.98 -17.64 6.54
N GLY A 299 -24.00 -18.83 5.94
CA GLY A 299 -23.81 -19.02 4.50
C GLY A 299 -22.35 -18.95 4.05
N ALA A 300 -22.12 -19.31 2.78
CA ALA A 300 -20.79 -19.45 2.16
C ALA A 300 -20.01 -18.13 1.99
N SER A 301 -20.61 -16.97 2.30
CA SER A 301 -19.99 -15.65 2.17
C SER A 301 -19.05 -15.29 3.32
N LEU A 302 -18.84 -16.21 4.27
CA LEU A 302 -17.67 -16.20 5.14
C LEU A 302 -16.45 -16.67 4.34
N GLU A 303 -16.11 -15.97 3.24
CA GLU A 303 -14.69 -15.86 2.95
C GLU A 303 -14.10 -15.23 4.19
N SER A 304 -13.35 -16.02 4.95
CA SER A 304 -12.54 -15.49 6.01
C SER A 304 -11.63 -14.47 5.34
N SER A 305 -12.03 -13.19 5.36
CA SER A 305 -11.05 -12.12 5.40
C SER A 305 -10.16 -12.54 6.56
N GLY A 306 -9.00 -13.11 6.23
CA GLY A 306 -8.02 -13.54 7.21
C GLY A 306 -7.81 -12.40 8.18
N GLU A 307 -7.47 -12.73 9.42
CA GLU A 307 -7.14 -11.74 10.45
C GLU A 307 -6.29 -10.63 9.81
N ARG A 308 -6.92 -9.47 9.57
CA ARG A 308 -6.29 -8.43 8.74
C ARG A 308 -5.00 -8.05 9.47
N PRO A 309 -3.87 -7.94 8.73
CA PRO A 309 -2.61 -7.64 9.36
C PRO A 309 -2.76 -6.41 10.25
N GLU A 310 -2.12 -6.41 11.42
CA GLU A 310 -2.23 -5.31 12.39
C GLU A 310 -1.90 -3.95 11.77
N ARG A 311 -1.11 -3.95 10.69
CA ARG A 311 -0.79 -2.78 9.88
C ARG A 311 -1.14 -3.04 8.41
N VAL A 312 -2.25 -2.46 7.96
CA VAL A 312 -2.61 -2.37 6.54
C VAL A 312 -1.96 -1.12 5.98
N VAL A 313 -1.22 -1.24 4.88
CA VAL A 313 -0.55 -0.11 4.21
C VAL A 313 -1.47 0.51 3.15
N ARG A 314 -2.20 -0.32 2.42
CA ARG A 314 -3.15 0.08 1.39
C ARG A 314 -4.30 -0.94 1.32
N PHE A 315 -5.50 -0.43 1.07
CA PHE A 315 -6.66 -1.24 0.74
C PHE A 315 -6.80 -1.41 -0.77
N GLU A 316 -7.33 -2.55 -1.19
CA GLU A 316 -7.57 -2.84 -2.60
C GLU A 316 -8.64 -1.91 -3.19
N GLU A 317 -8.50 -1.64 -4.49
CA GLU A 317 -9.34 -0.70 -5.24
C GLU A 317 -10.85 -0.99 -5.15
N PRO A 318 -11.36 -2.24 -5.20
CA PRO A 318 -12.81 -2.48 -5.12
C PRO A 318 -13.45 -2.03 -3.80
N LEU A 319 -12.75 -2.21 -2.68
CA LEU A 319 -13.23 -1.76 -1.37
C LEU A 319 -13.22 -0.23 -1.28
N VAL A 320 -12.20 0.40 -1.87
CA VAL A 320 -12.06 1.86 -1.90
C VAL A 320 -13.11 2.47 -2.82
N GLU A 321 -13.37 1.85 -3.97
CA GLU A 321 -14.43 2.27 -4.90
C GLU A 321 -15.82 2.20 -4.25
N ALA A 322 -16.13 1.13 -3.51
CA ALA A 322 -17.36 1.03 -2.72
C ALA A 322 -17.45 2.14 -1.65
N ALA A 323 -16.37 2.36 -0.90
CA ALA A 323 -16.34 3.44 0.09
C ALA A 323 -16.50 4.83 -0.56
N LEU A 324 -15.92 5.05 -1.74
CA LEU A 324 -16.05 6.29 -2.52
C LEU A 324 -17.45 6.46 -3.13
N SER A 325 -18.14 5.37 -3.45
CA SER A 325 -19.54 5.39 -3.91
C SER A 325 -20.54 5.59 -2.75
N GLY A 326 -20.08 5.47 -1.51
CA GLY A 326 -20.88 5.63 -0.30
C GLY A 326 -21.63 4.36 0.12
N GLU A 327 -21.20 3.21 -0.40
CA GLU A 327 -21.60 1.85 -0.03
C GLU A 327 -20.69 1.32 1.08
#